data_AF-A0A089Z3A2-F1
#
_entry.id   AF-A0A089Z3A2-F1
#
_cell.length_a   1.000
_cell.length_b   1.000
_cell.length_c   1.000
_cell.angle_alpha   90.00
_cell.angle_beta   90.00
_cell.angle_gamma   90.00
#
_symmetry.space_group_name_H-M   'P 1'
#
loop_
_entity.id
_entity.type
_entity.pdbx_description
1 polymer ?
#
loop_
_entity_poly.entity_id
_entity_poly.type
_entity_poly.pdbx_seq_one_letter_code
_entity_poly.pdbx_strand_id
1 'polypeptide(L)'
;MTDSPEGPAPRRRPQQQRKQVLLRLDPLVYEALARWAGDELRSANAQIEFLLRRALAEAGRLPGEARPIPRRGRPPRGPAGDQGS
;
A
#
# COMPACT_ATOMS: atom_id res chain seq x y z
N MET A 1 -32.66 -23.97 -23.31
CA MET A 1 -32.17 -23.45 -22.01
C MET A 1 -30.71 -23.07 -22.24
N THR A 2 -30.42 -21.78 -22.29
CA THR A 2 -29.15 -21.21 -22.78
C THR A 2 -28.01 -21.38 -21.77
N ASP A 3 -26.91 -21.97 -22.21
CA ASP A 3 -25.61 -21.98 -21.51
C ASP A 3 -25.01 -20.58 -21.56
N SER A 4 -24.65 -20.02 -20.39
CA SER A 4 -24.07 -18.68 -20.28
C SER A 4 -22.57 -18.81 -20.02
N PRO A 5 -21.68 -18.22 -20.85
CA PRO A 5 -20.25 -18.34 -20.66
C PRO A 5 -19.80 -17.43 -19.51
N GLU A 6 -19.30 -18.05 -18.45
CA GLU A 6 -18.66 -17.39 -17.32
C GLU A 6 -17.41 -16.62 -17.83
N GLY A 7 -17.45 -15.29 -17.77
CA GLY A 7 -16.35 -14.43 -18.21
C GLY A 7 -15.08 -14.67 -17.37
N PRO A 8 -13.88 -14.53 -17.96
CA PRO A 8 -12.64 -14.87 -17.26
C PRO A 8 -12.43 -13.95 -16.05
N ALA A 9 -12.33 -14.56 -14.87
CA ALA A 9 -12.04 -13.87 -13.62
C ALA A 9 -10.77 -13.00 -13.72
N PRO A 10 -10.75 -11.78 -13.17
CA PRO A 10 -9.60 -10.88 -13.29
C PRO A 10 -8.37 -11.49 -12.60
N ARG A 11 -7.33 -11.76 -13.40
CA ARG A 11 -6.03 -12.24 -12.94
C ARG A 11 -5.44 -11.23 -11.94
N ARG A 12 -5.29 -11.63 -10.69
CA ARG A 12 -4.62 -10.83 -9.66
C ARG A 12 -3.17 -10.59 -10.06
N ARG A 13 -2.82 -9.33 -10.36
CA ARG A 13 -1.41 -8.95 -10.57
C ARG A 13 -0.60 -9.28 -9.31
N PRO A 14 0.61 -9.87 -9.45
CA PRO A 14 1.42 -10.26 -8.30
C PRO A 14 1.67 -9.06 -7.40
N GLN A 15 1.57 -9.28 -6.08
CA GLN A 15 1.76 -8.22 -5.09
C GLN A 15 3.25 -7.86 -5.06
N GLN A 16 3.63 -6.67 -5.57
CA GLN A 16 5.00 -6.19 -5.49
C GLN A 16 5.42 -6.17 -4.02
N GLN A 17 6.52 -6.85 -3.74
CA GLN A 17 7.03 -6.97 -2.39
C GLN A 17 7.44 -5.58 -1.89
N ARG A 18 6.98 -5.20 -0.70
CA ARG A 18 7.31 -3.90 -0.10
C ARG A 18 8.79 -3.89 0.27
N LYS A 19 9.55 -2.94 -0.28
CA LYS A 19 10.95 -2.73 0.11
C LYS A 19 10.99 -2.10 1.50
N GLN A 20 11.71 -2.72 2.42
CA GLN A 20 12.00 -2.13 3.73
C GLN A 20 13.28 -1.30 3.61
N VAL A 21 13.22 -0.06 4.10
CA VAL A 21 14.34 0.89 4.07
C VAL A 21 14.47 1.52 5.45
N LEU A 22 15.70 1.61 5.96
CA LEU A 22 15.99 2.36 7.18
C LEU A 22 16.05 3.85 6.86
N LEU A 23 15.19 4.64 7.51
CA LEU A 23 15.17 6.10 7.41
C LEU A 23 15.89 6.70 8.61
N ARG A 24 16.83 7.62 8.37
CA ARG A 24 17.38 8.47 9.42
C ARG A 24 16.54 9.74 9.47
N LEU A 25 15.89 9.96 10.61
CA LEU A 25 15.05 11.13 10.86
C LEU A 25 15.51 11.76 12.17
N ASP A 26 15.38 13.08 12.26
CA ASP A 26 15.44 13.76 13.55
C ASP A 26 14.32 13.19 14.46
N PRO A 27 14.61 12.84 15.73
CA PRO A 27 13.62 12.28 16.64
C PRO A 27 12.39 13.17 16.82
N LEU A 28 12.54 14.49 16.91
CA LEU A 28 11.42 15.42 17.08
C LEU A 28 10.53 15.47 15.84
N VAL A 29 11.13 15.34 14.65
CA VAL A 29 10.39 15.22 13.39
C VAL A 29 9.58 13.92 13.37
N TYR A 30 10.16 12.81 13.81
CA TYR A 30 9.43 11.55 13.92
C TYR A 30 8.23 11.66 14.86
N GLU A 31 8.42 12.26 16.05
CA GLU A 31 7.34 12.46 17.02
C GLU A 31 6.20 13.33 16.47
N ALA A 32 6.54 14.40 15.73
CA ALA A 32 5.54 15.24 15.08
C ALA A 32 4.72 14.45 14.03
N LEU A 33 5.40 13.63 13.21
CA LEU A 33 4.75 12.75 12.23
C LEU A 33 3.88 11.68 12.89
N ALA A 34 4.35 11.08 13.99
CA ALA A 34 3.61 10.06 14.73
C ALA A 34 2.33 10.63 15.36
N ARG A 35 2.42 11.83 15.95
CA ARG A 35 1.25 12.55 16.49
C ARG A 35 0.23 12.86 15.41
N TRP A 36 0.66 13.44 14.29
CA TRP A 36 -0.23 13.74 13.17
C TRP A 36 -0.87 12.47 12.58
N ALA A 37 -0.10 11.38 12.46
CA ALA A 37 -0.66 10.10 12.03
C ALA A 37 -1.75 9.60 12.99
N GLY A 38 -1.54 9.77 14.30
CA GLY A 38 -2.53 9.46 15.34
C GLY A 38 -3.83 10.23 15.17
N ASP A 39 -3.75 11.54 14.94
CA ASP A 39 -4.90 12.41 14.70
C ASP A 39 -5.74 11.97 13.48
N GLU A 40 -5.08 11.43 12.45
CA GLU A 40 -5.72 10.94 11.23
C GLU A 40 -6.05 9.43 11.27
N LEU A 41 -5.87 8.77 12.42
CA LEU A 41 -6.05 7.34 12.61
C LEU A 41 -5.28 6.48 11.59
N ARG A 42 -4.04 6.90 11.28
CA ARG A 42 -3.07 6.21 10.42
C ARG A 42 -1.89 5.70 11.24
N SER A 43 -1.16 4.72 10.70
CA SER A 43 0.17 4.42 11.24
C SER A 43 1.18 5.47 10.78
N ALA A 44 2.25 5.67 11.55
CA ALA A 44 3.34 6.58 11.16
C ALA A 44 3.90 6.23 9.76
N ASN A 45 4.09 4.95 9.45
CA ASN A 45 4.55 4.52 8.12
C ASN A 45 3.56 4.87 7.00
N ALA A 46 2.25 4.75 7.25
CA ALA A 46 1.24 5.13 6.27
C ALA A 46 1.23 6.66 6.05
N GLN A 47 1.45 7.45 7.11
CA GLN A 47 1.57 8.90 7.01
C GLN A 47 2.81 9.31 6.21
N ILE A 48 3.97 8.73 6.52
CA ILE A 48 5.22 8.97 5.79
C ILE A 48 5.05 8.64 4.30
N GLU A 49 4.50 7.47 3.98
CA GLU A 49 4.25 7.06 2.59
C GLU A 49 3.32 8.04 1.85
N PHE A 50 2.26 8.50 2.52
CA PHE A 50 1.34 9.48 1.95
C PHE A 50 2.05 10.80 1.62
N LEU A 51 2.85 11.31 2.56
CA LEU A 51 3.61 12.55 2.39
C LEU A 51 4.64 12.44 1.25
N LEU A 52 5.38 11.34 1.19
CA LEU A 52 6.37 11.12 0.14
C LEU A 52 5.71 11.07 -1.24
N ARG A 53 4.58 10.36 -1.38
CA ARG A 53 3.84 10.30 -2.65
C ARG A 53 3.28 11.65 -3.05
N ARG A 54 2.73 12.40 -2.10
CA ARG A 54 2.22 13.74 -2.32
C ARG A 54 3.34 14.67 -2.81
N ALA A 55 4.47 14.70 -2.11
CA ALA A 55 5.62 15.53 -2.50
C ALA A 55 6.17 15.14 -3.89
N LEU A 56 6.24 13.84 -4.21
CA LEU A 56 6.63 13.38 -5.54
C LEU A 56 5.63 13.80 -6.62
N ALA A 57 4.33 13.73 -6.34
CA ALA A 57 3.29 14.16 -7.28
C ALA A 57 3.33 15.67 -7.53
N GLU A 58 3.43 16.46 -6.46
CA GLU A 58 3.56 17.92 -6.54
C GLU A 58 4.84 18.35 -7.29
N ALA A 59 5.92 17.59 -7.15
CA ALA A 59 7.16 17.80 -7.90
C ALA A 59 7.12 17.26 -9.35
N GLY A 60 6.04 16.61 -9.79
CA GLY A 60 5.94 15.98 -11.11
C GLY A 60 6.86 14.75 -11.30
N ARG A 61 7.28 14.12 -10.20
CA ARG A 61 8.25 13.00 -10.16
C ARG A 61 7.64 11.67 -9.74
N LEU A 62 6.34 11.61 -9.49
CA LEU A 62 5.68 10.37 -9.13
C LEU A 62 5.70 9.39 -10.32
N PRO A 63 6.28 8.18 -10.19
CA PRO A 63 6.28 7.20 -11.27
C PRO A 63 4.85 6.76 -11.63
N GLY A 64 4.53 6.67 -12.92
CA GLY A 64 3.19 6.28 -13.40
C GLY A 64 2.74 4.87 -12.98
N GLU A 65 3.70 3.99 -12.63
CA GLU A 65 3.43 2.62 -12.15
C GLU A 65 3.20 2.53 -10.64
N ALA A 66 3.32 3.64 -9.90
CA ALA A 66 3.19 3.63 -8.45
C ALA A 66 1.78 3.17 -8.03
N ARG A 67 1.71 1.99 -7.38
CA ARG A 67 0.43 1.41 -6.94
C ARG A 67 -0.33 2.35 -5.99
N PRO A 68 -1.67 2.36 -6.02
CA PRO A 68 -2.47 3.15 -5.09
C PRO A 68 -2.26 2.70 -3.64
N ILE A 69 -2.38 3.64 -2.70
CA ILE A 69 -2.30 3.35 -1.26
C ILE A 69 -3.43 2.37 -0.89
N PRO A 70 -3.14 1.19 -0.31
CA PRO A 70 -4.17 0.24 0.09
C PRO A 70 -5.13 0.85 1.11
N ARG A 71 -6.44 0.61 0.94
CA ARG A 71 -7.45 1.05 1.90
C ARG A 71 -7.28 0.33 3.24
N ARG A 72 -7.54 1.06 4.33
CA ARG A 72 -7.48 0.56 5.72
C ARG A 72 -8.37 -0.68 5.89
N GLY A 73 -7.86 -1.70 6.59
CA GLY A 73 -8.63 -2.88 6.97
C GLY A 73 -8.80 -3.97 5.91
N ARG A 74 -8.26 -3.82 4.69
CA ARG A 74 -8.26 -4.93 3.71
C ARG A 74 -6.93 -5.69 3.81
N PRO A 75 -6.84 -6.80 4.55
CA PRO A 75 -5.70 -7.68 4.43
C PRO A 75 -5.62 -8.17 2.97
N PRO A 76 -4.43 -8.22 2.37
CA PRO A 76 -4.25 -8.91 1.10
C PRO A 76 -4.63 -10.38 1.32
N ARG A 77 -5.48 -10.96 0.46
CA ARG A 77 -5.70 -12.42 0.47
C ARG A 77 -4.35 -13.04 0.09
N GLY A 78 -3.67 -13.64 1.07
CA GLY A 78 -2.41 -14.36 0.85
C GLY A 78 -2.61 -15.55 -0.09
N PRO A 79 -1.54 -16.10 -0.68
CA PRO A 79 -1.65 -17.34 -1.43
C PRO A 79 -2.08 -18.45 -0.46
N ALA A 80 -3.20 -19.12 -0.77
CA ALA A 80 -3.61 -20.32 -0.07
C ALA A 80 -2.48 -21.35 -0.23
N GLY A 81 -1.90 -21.76 0.88
CA GLY A 81 -0.90 -22.82 0.92
C GLY A 81 -1.50 -24.09 0.36
N ASP A 82 -0.90 -24.56 -0.73
CA ASP A 82 -0.98 -25.93 -1.20
C ASP A 82 -0.35 -26.81 -0.12
N GLN A 83 -1.17 -27.55 0.62
CA GLN A 83 -0.73 -28.61 1.52
C GLN A 83 -1.50 -29.85 1.12
N GLY A 84 -0.83 -30.69 0.35
CA GLY A 84 -1.35 -31.98 -0.09
C GLY A 84 -1.76 -32.88 1.06
N SER A 85 -2.70 -33.76 0.73
CA SER A 85 -2.78 -35.13 1.24
C SER A 85 -2.74 -36.06 0.03
#